data_AF-B9MNH7-F1
#
_entry.id   AF-B9MNH7-F1
#
_cell.length_a   1.000
_cell.length_b   1.000
_cell.length_c   1.000
_cell.angle_alpha   90.00
_cell.angle_beta   90.00
_cell.angle_gamma   90.00
#
_symmetry.space_group_name_H-M   'P 1'
#
loop_
_entity.id
_entity.type
_entity.pdbx_description
1 polymer ?
#
loop_
_entity_poly.entity_id
_entity_poly.type
_entity_poly.pdbx_seq_one_letter_code
_entity_poly.pdbx_strand_id
1 'polypeptide(L)' 'MQVLTERQQQILNAITNYINEKGYPPTVRELADMVGIKSSSTLHGHLRRLEKKGYITKEKGKPRTITING' A
#
# COMPACT_ATOMS: atom_id res chain seq x y z
N MET A 1 7.73 -11.35 14.22
CA MET A 1 7.47 -10.06 13.55
C MET A 1 8.26 -9.99 12.27
N GLN A 2 7.61 -9.91 11.10
CA GLN A 2 8.34 -9.73 9.85
C GLN A 2 8.80 -8.29 9.74
N VAL A 3 10.12 -8.07 9.71
CA VAL A 3 10.71 -6.74 9.54
C VAL A 3 10.26 -6.15 8.21
N LEU A 4 9.58 -5.02 8.26
CA LEU A 4 9.27 -4.21 7.09
C LEU A 4 10.51 -3.38 6.72
N THR A 5 10.82 -3.30 5.44
CA THR A 5 11.82 -2.33 4.99
C THR A 5 11.25 -0.92 5.13
N GLU A 6 12.11 0.11 5.22
CA GLU A 6 11.66 1.50 5.32
C GLU A 6 10.65 1.87 4.22
N ARG A 7 10.87 1.39 2.99
CA ARG A 7 9.92 1.58 1.88
C ARG A 7 8.59 0.89 2.09
N GLN A 8 8.58 -0.33 2.63
CA GLN A 8 7.33 -1.04 2.94
C GLN A 8 6.56 -0.36 4.06
N GLN A 9 7.28 0.12 5.09
CA GLN A 9 6.72 0.90 6.19
C GLN A 9 6.12 2.21 5.68
N GLN A 10 6.84 2.95 4.82
CA GLN A 10 6.33 4.18 4.19
C GLN A 10 5.04 3.92 3.41
N ILE A 11 4.98 2.85 2.62
CA ILE A 11 3.78 2.49 1.86
C ILE A 11 2.61 2.19 2.80
N LEU A 12 2.85 1.39 3.85
CA LEU A 12 1.82 1.06 4.83
C LEU A 12 1.29 2.31 5.53
N ASN A 13 2.20 3.16 6.02
CA ASN A 13 1.86 4.42 6.68
C ASN A 13 1.10 5.37 5.74
N ALA A 14 1.50 5.46 4.47
CA ALA A 14 0.80 6.27 3.48
C ALA A 14 -0.64 5.77 3.25
N ILE A 15 -0.87 4.46 3.21
CA ILE A 15 -2.23 3.88 3.13
C ILE A 15 -3.02 4.26 4.38
N THR A 16 -2.47 4.04 5.57
CA THR A 16 -3.13 4.32 6.85
C THR A 16 -3.51 5.79 6.96
N ASN A 17 -2.57 6.70 6.68
CA ASN A 17 -2.80 8.13 6.74
C ASN A 17 -3.86 8.56 5.73
N TYR A 18 -3.78 8.06 4.49
CA TYR A 18 -4.76 8.39 3.47
C TYR A 18 -6.18 7.92 3.85
N ILE A 19 -6.31 6.71 4.40
CA ILE A 19 -7.61 6.21 4.91
C ILE A 19 -8.11 7.08 6.07
N ASN A 20 -7.24 7.44 7.01
CA ASN A 20 -7.60 8.28 8.15
C ASN A 20 -8.04 9.70 7.72
N GLU A 21 -7.39 10.27 6.71
CA GLU A 21 -7.68 11.62 6.21
C GLU A 21 -8.88 11.67 5.25
N LYS A 22 -9.08 10.64 4.42
CA LYS A 22 -10.10 10.63 3.36
C LYS A 22 -11.30 9.74 3.63
N GLY A 23 -11.18 8.78 4.53
CA GLY A 23 -12.20 7.76 4.83
C GLY A 23 -12.27 6.61 3.81
N TYR A 24 -11.34 6.54 2.86
CA TYR A 24 -11.27 5.46 1.87
C TYR A 24 -9.82 5.16 1.47
N PRO A 25 -9.50 3.93 1.01
CA PRO A 25 -8.14 3.57 0.65
C PRO A 25 -7.68 4.20 -0.67
N PRO A 26 -6.38 4.55 -0.78
CA PRO A 26 -5.83 5.12 -2.00
C PRO A 26 -5.77 4.09 -3.12
N THR A 27 -5.73 4.57 -4.36
CA THR A 27 -5.38 3.75 -5.51
C THR A 27 -3.87 3.51 -5.59
N VAL A 28 -3.46 2.52 -6.39
CA VAL A 28 -2.04 2.25 -6.66
C VAL A 28 -1.32 3.48 -7.20
N ARG A 29 -2.00 4.25 -8.07
CA ARG A 29 -1.42 5.47 -8.65
C ARG A 29 -1.20 6.54 -7.59
N GLU A 30 -2.22 6.84 -6.78
CA GLU A 30 -2.09 7.82 -5.70
C GLU A 30 -1.02 7.43 -4.68
N LEU A 31 -0.94 6.14 -4.36
CA LEU A 31 0.15 5.59 -3.54
C LEU A 31 1.52 5.83 -4.15
N ALA A 32 1.66 5.57 -5.45
CA ALA A 32 2.91 5.74 -6.18
C ALA A 32 3.37 7.20 -6.13
N ASP A 33 2.45 8.14 -6.34
CA ASP A 33 2.69 9.57 -6.20
C ASP A 33 3.08 9.95 -4.76
N MET A 34 2.33 9.48 -3.75
CA MET A 34 2.59 9.77 -2.33
C MET A 34 3.97 9.29 -1.85
N VAL A 35 4.41 8.11 -2.27
CA VAL A 35 5.71 7.55 -1.86
C VAL A 35 6.85 7.85 -2.83
N GLY A 36 6.58 8.60 -3.90
CA GLY A 36 7.57 9.00 -4.91
C GLY A 36 8.06 7.84 -5.79
N ILE A 37 7.25 6.81 -5.99
CA ILE A 37 7.57 5.68 -6.88
C ILE A 37 7.06 5.98 -8.29
N LYS A 38 7.98 6.13 -9.25
CA LYS A 38 7.62 6.40 -10.65
C LYS A 38 7.01 5.19 -11.39
N SER A 39 7.32 3.97 -10.95
CA SER A 39 6.92 2.74 -11.64
C SER A 39 5.89 1.96 -10.83
N SER A 40 4.68 1.85 -11.40
CA SER A 40 3.59 1.04 -10.83
C SER A 40 4.04 -0.40 -10.54
N SER A 41 4.91 -0.98 -11.39
CA SER A 41 5.44 -2.33 -11.21
C SER A 41 6.23 -2.50 -9.92
N THR A 42 7.05 -1.51 -9.56
CA THR A 42 7.80 -1.50 -8.29
C THR A 42 6.86 -1.46 -7.11
N LEU A 43 5.85 -0.58 -7.15
CA LEU A 43 4.86 -0.47 -6.10
C LEU A 43 4.03 -1.76 -5.95
N HIS A 44 3.61 -2.37 -7.07
CA HIS A 44 2.94 -3.67 -7.06
C HIS A 44 3.79 -4.76 -6.39
N GLY A 45 5.10 -4.76 -6.60
CA GLY A 45 6.03 -5.67 -5.92
C GLY A 45 6.06 -5.45 -4.41
N HIS A 46 6.08 -4.20 -3.94
CA HIS A 46 6.00 -3.88 -2.52
C HIS A 46 4.66 -4.27 -1.90
N LEU A 47 3.55 -3.94 -2.57
CA LEU A 47 2.20 -4.30 -2.12
C LEU A 47 2.04 -5.82 -2.02
N ARG A 48 2.51 -6.58 -3.01
CA ARG A 48 2.48 -8.05 -2.97
C ARG A 48 3.31 -8.61 -1.81
N ARG A 49 4.45 -8.00 -1.48
CA ARG A 49 5.24 -8.41 -0.31
C ARG A 49 4.51 -8.09 0.99
N LEU A 50 3.91 -6.91 1.12
CA LEU A 50 3.09 -6.54 2.29
C LEU A 50 1.89 -7.48 2.46
N GLU A 51 1.23 -7.84 1.36
CA GLU A 51 0.14 -8.81 1.34
C GLU A 51 0.59 -10.21 1.74
N LYS A 52 1.70 -10.70 1.17
CA LYS A 52 2.29 -11.99 1.57
C LYS A 52 2.70 -12.02 3.03
N LYS A 53 3.03 -10.86 3.61
CA LYS A 53 3.35 -10.69 5.03
C LYS A 53 2.11 -10.58 5.92
N GLY A 54 0.92 -10.45 5.34
CA GLY A 54 -0.35 -10.33 6.06
C GLY A 54 -0.70 -8.92 6.53
N TYR A 55 0.06 -7.88 6.15
CA TYR A 55 -0.20 -6.50 6.59
C TYR A 55 -1.33 -5.82 5.81
N ILE A 56 -1.53 -6.20 4.54
CA ILE A 56 -2.59 -5.64 3.69
C ILE A 56 -3.27 -6.75 2.89
N THR A 57 -4.47 -6.47 2.41
CA THR A 57 -5.14 -7.25 1.38
C THR A 57 -5.57 -6.34 0.25
N LYS A 58 -5.44 -6.79 -0.99
CA LYS A 58 -5.86 -6.01 -2.16
C LYS A 58 -6.45 -6.92 -3.23
N GLU A 59 -7.59 -6.52 -3.80
CA GLU A 59 -8.10 -7.17 -5.01
C GLU A 59 -7.32 -6.73 -6.26
N LYS A 60 -6.88 -7.69 -7.07
CA LYS A 60 -6.30 -7.41 -8.39
C LYS A 60 -7.34 -6.78 -9.31
N GLY A 61 -6.92 -5.77 -10.07
CA GLY A 61 -7.73 -5.15 -11.12
C GLY A 61 -8.73 -4.09 -10.67
N LYS A 62 -9.00 -3.96 -9.36
CA LYS A 62 -9.90 -2.93 -8.83
C LYS A 62 -9.13 -1.82 -8.09
N PRO A 63 -9.42 -0.53 -8.37
CA PRO A 63 -8.93 0.58 -7.56
C PRO A 63 -9.62 0.57 -6.18
N ARG A 64 -8.95 1.14 -5.17
CA ARG A 64 -9.53 1.36 -3.82
C ARG A 64 -10.00 0.10 -3.08
N THR A 65 -9.35 -1.03 -3.30
CA THR A 65 -9.63 -2.29 -2.60
C THR A 65 -8.55 -2.66 -1.58
N ILE A 66 -7.59 -1.76 -1.34
CA ILE A 66 -6.52 -1.98 -0.37
C ILE A 66 -7.13 -1.87 1.02
N THR A 67 -7.00 -2.93 1.81
CA THR A 67 -7.41 -2.98 3.22
C THR A 67 -6.18 -3.24 4.06
N ILE A 68 -6.07 -2.57 5.21
CA ILE A 68 -5.02 -2.86 6.19
C ILE A 68 -5.55 -3.94 7.11
N ASN A 69 -4.79 -5.02 7.23
CA ASN A 69 -5.09 -6.08 8.18
C ASN A 69 -4.26 -5.78 9.43
N GLY A 70 -4.96 -5.33 10.48
CA GLY A 70 -4.40 -5.10 11.81
C GLY A 70 -4.43 -6.36 12.65
#